data_AF-A0A7C5ZIX5-F1
#
_entry.id   AF-A0A7C5ZIX5-F1
#
_cell.length_a   1.000
_cell.length_b   1.000
_cell.length_c   1.000
_cell.angle_alpha   90.00
_cell.angle_beta   90.00
_cell.angle_gamma   90.00
#
_symmetry.space_group_name_H-M   'P 1'
#
loop_
_entity.id
_entity.type
_entity.pdbx_description
1 polymer ?
#
loop_
_entity_poly.entity_id
_entity_poly.type
_entity_poly.pdbx_seq_one_letter_code
_entity_poly.pdbx_strand_id
1 'polypeptide(L)' 'MPTLLVGVSIVECADKTALDELLTGGLQRFVVQRLSDTVVIVDHQQQAAITAVLRKHGYPPKVTEH' A
#
# COMPACT_ATOMS: atom_id res chain seq x y z
N MET A 1 13.35 11.11 16.21
CA MET A 1 14.37 11.09 15.14
C MET A 1 13.67 10.93 13.81
N PRO A 2 14.05 11.67 12.77
CA PRO A 2 13.55 11.38 11.42
C PRO A 2 14.10 10.03 10.93
N THR A 3 13.24 9.21 10.33
CA THR A 3 13.62 7.92 9.73
C THR A 3 13.52 8.04 8.21
N LEU A 4 14.59 7.69 7.49
CA LEU A 4 14.60 7.59 6.03
C LEU A 4 14.33 6.14 5.63
N LEU A 5 13.29 5.92 4.82
CA LEU A 5 12.93 4.62 4.28
C LEU A 5 13.40 4.54 2.82
N VAL A 6 14.03 3.42 2.45
CA VAL A 6 14.59 3.18 1.10
C VAL A 6 14.00 1.88 0.56
N GLY A 7 13.73 1.84 -0.75
CA GLY A 7 13.13 0.65 -1.39
C GLY A 7 11.69 0.41 -0.94
N VAL A 8 10.93 1.47 -0.71
CA VAL A 8 9.53 1.41 -0.31
C VAL A 8 8.63 2.04 -1.37
N SER A 9 7.38 1.61 -1.41
CA SER A 9 6.32 2.25 -2.18
C SER A 9 5.25 2.82 -1.26
N ILE A 10 4.49 3.76 -1.80
CA ILE A 10 3.34 4.35 -1.11
C ILE A 10 2.07 3.83 -1.78
N VAL A 11 1.12 3.38 -0.96
CA VAL A 11 -0.25 3.09 -1.39
C VAL A 11 -1.14 4.17 -0.79
N GLU A 12 -1.74 4.96 -1.66
CA GLU A 12 -2.70 6.01 -1.31
C GLU A 12 -4.09 5.58 -1.79
N CYS A 13 -5.06 5.59 -0.87
CA CYS A 13 -6.44 5.25 -1.13
C CYS A 13 -7.32 6.52 -1.10
N ALA A 14 -8.43 6.50 -1.83
CA ALA A 14 -9.36 7.64 -1.88
C ALA A 14 -10.01 7.92 -0.52
N ASP A 15 -10.26 6.87 0.28
CA ASP A 15 -10.86 6.96 1.60
C ASP A 15 -10.36 5.84 2.53
N LYS A 16 -10.73 5.95 3.80
CA LYS A 16 -10.33 5.03 4.86
C LYS A 16 -10.91 3.64 4.67
N THR A 17 -12.15 3.55 4.20
CA THR A 17 -12.85 2.27 4.02
C THR A 17 -12.13 1.41 2.99
N ALA A 18 -11.74 2.00 1.85
CA ALA A 18 -10.95 1.32 0.83
C ALA A 18 -9.61 0.81 1.38
N LEU A 19 -8.92 1.61 2.20
CA LEU A 19 -7.67 1.17 2.81
C LEU A 19 -7.90 0.02 3.80
N ASP A 20 -8.89 0.12 4.69
CA ASP A 20 -9.18 -0.90 5.70
C ASP A 20 -9.63 -2.23 5.03
N GLU A 21 -10.38 -2.18 3.93
CA GLU A 21 -10.71 -3.35 3.09
C GLU A 21 -9.45 -4.00 2.50
N LEU A 22 -8.52 -3.20 1.95
CA LEU A 22 -7.28 -3.72 1.41
C LEU A 22 -6.39 -4.33 2.49
N LEU A 23 -6.29 -3.69 3.66
CA LEU A 23 -5.52 -4.17 4.80
C LEU A 23 -6.03 -5.54 5.26
N THR A 24 -7.33 -5.64 5.55
CA THR A 24 -7.99 -6.90 5.94
C THR A 24 -7.96 -7.93 4.81
N GLY A 25 -8.02 -7.47 3.57
CA GLY A 25 -7.90 -8.23 2.33
C GLY A 25 -6.50 -8.78 2.05
N GLY A 26 -5.52 -8.50 2.92
CA GLY A 26 -4.20 -9.10 2.91
C GLY A 26 -3.06 -8.14 2.55
N LEU A 27 -3.33 -6.86 2.29
CA LEU A 27 -2.28 -5.84 2.09
C LEU A 27 -1.45 -5.65 3.36
N GLN A 28 -2.04 -5.85 4.55
CA GLN A 28 -1.40 -5.64 5.86
C GLN A 28 -0.04 -6.35 5.99
N ARG A 29 0.13 -7.52 5.35
CA ARG A 29 1.39 -8.29 5.40
C ARG A 29 2.58 -7.60 4.73
N PHE A 30 2.32 -6.59 3.89
CA PHE A 30 3.34 -5.84 3.15
C PHE A 30 3.59 -4.44 3.72
N VAL A 31 2.81 -4.03 4.73
CA VAL A 31 2.87 -2.68 5.29
C VAL A 31 4.10 -2.57 6.19
N VAL A 32 4.97 -1.64 5.84
CA VAL A 32 6.12 -1.23 6.66
C VAL A 32 5.67 -0.21 7.71
N GLN A 33 4.83 0.74 7.32
CA GLN A 33 4.36 1.82 8.18
C GLN A 33 3.03 2.40 7.71
N ARG A 34 2.13 2.75 8.64
CA ARG A 34 0.92 3.55 8.34
C ARG A 34 1.24 5.04 8.52
N LEU A 35 0.97 5.85 7.50
CA LEU A 35 1.18 7.31 7.54
C LEU A 35 -0.10 8.06 7.92
N SER A 36 -1.25 7.58 7.44
CA SER A 36 -2.55 8.16 7.75
C SER A 36 -3.66 7.09 7.69
N ASP A 37 -4.90 7.54 7.83
CA ASP A 37 -6.08 6.70 7.65
C ASP A 37 -6.29 6.24 6.19
N THR A 38 -5.58 6.84 5.22
CA THR A 38 -5.70 6.55 3.78
C THR A 38 -4.38 6.20 3.09
N VAL A 39 -3.25 6.33 3.79
CA VAL A 39 -1.90 6.16 3.21
C VAL A 39 -1.05 5.19 4.02
N VAL A 40 -0.48 4.21 3.33
CA VAL A 40 0.48 3.25 3.90
C VAL A 40 1.76 3.17 3.06
N ILE A 41 2.87 2.92 3.74
CA ILE A 41 4.14 2.55 3.14
C ILE A 41 4.23 1.03 3.10
N VAL A 42 4.61 0.51 1.94
CA VAL A 42 4.76 -0.92 1.68
C VAL A 42 6.14 -1.25 1.13
N ASP A 43 6.59 -2.48 1.31
CA ASP A 43 7.86 -2.97 0.73
C ASP A 43 7.78 -3.01 -0.81
N HIS A 44 8.61 -2.22 -1.49
CA HIS A 44 8.63 -2.16 -2.95
C HIS A 44 9.06 -3.48 -3.59
N GLN A 45 9.88 -4.30 -2.92
CA GLN A 45 10.30 -5.60 -3.47
C GLN A 45 9.12 -6.54 -3.70
N GLN A 46 8.00 -6.32 -2.99
CA GLN A 46 6.78 -7.09 -3.09
C GLN A 46 5.75 -6.46 -4.04
N GLN A 47 6.13 -5.49 -4.89
CA GLN A 47 5.22 -4.74 -5.77
C GLN A 47 4.28 -5.64 -6.59
N ALA A 48 4.78 -6.75 -7.12
CA ALA A 48 3.97 -7.69 -7.89
C ALA A 48 2.86 -8.33 -7.04
N ALA A 49 3.18 -8.76 -5.81
CA ALA A 49 2.22 -9.35 -4.89
C ALA A 49 1.21 -8.31 -4.38
N ILE A 50 1.67 -7.09 -4.09
CA ILE A 50 0.82 -5.96 -3.70
C ILE A 50 -0.17 -5.66 -4.83
N THR A 51 0.31 -5.51 -6.06
CA THR A 51 -0.52 -5.26 -7.25
C THR A 51 -1.56 -6.36 -7.45
N ALA A 52 -1.20 -7.62 -7.22
CA ALA A 52 -2.13 -8.74 -7.30
C ALA A 52 -3.24 -8.64 -6.23
N VAL A 53 -2.91 -8.25 -5.00
CA VAL A 53 -3.91 -8.02 -3.94
C VAL A 53 -4.84 -6.87 -4.33
N LEU A 54 -4.30 -5.74 -4.77
CA LEU A 54 -5.09 -4.57 -5.17
C LEU A 54 -6.07 -4.92 -6.30
N ARG A 55 -5.59 -5.60 -7.35
CA ARG A 55 -6.44 -6.07 -8.47
C ARG A 55 -7.50 -7.06 -8.03
N LYS A 56 -7.18 -7.99 -7.12
CA LYS A 56 -8.13 -8.99 -6.60
C LYS A 56 -9.32 -8.33 -5.90
N HIS A 57 -9.09 -7.19 -5.24
CA HIS A 57 -10.13 -6.43 -4.53
C HIS A 57 -10.81 -5.36 -5.40
N GLY A 58 -10.58 -5.36 -6.72
CA GLY A 58 -11.23 -4.41 -7.64
C GLY A 58 -10.61 -3.01 -7.64
N TYR A 59 -9.44 -2.83 -7.02
CA TYR A 59 -8.69 -1.57 -7.01
C TYR A 59 -7.53 -1.65 -8.01
N PRO A 60 -7.72 -1.36 -9.31
CA PRO A 60 -6.61 -1.35 -10.26
C PRO A 60 -5.63 -0.22 -9.90
N PRO A 61 -4.38 -0.51 -9.50
CA PRO A 61 -3.46 0.54 -9.09
C PRO A 61 -2.99 1.35 -10.28
N LYS A 62 -2.97 2.68 -10.11
CA LYS A 62 -2.21 3.57 -11.00
C LYS A 62 -0.78 3.68 -10.45
N VAL A 63 0.14 2.93 -11.03
CA VAL A 63 1.56 3.00 -10.65
C VAL A 63 2.14 4.28 -11.24
N THR A 64 2.65 5.15 -10.37
CA THR A 64 3.40 6.36 -10.74
C THR A 64 4.82 6.18 -10.22
N GLU A 65 5.79 6.10 -11.12
CA GLU A 65 7.22 6.02 -10.79
C GLU A 65 7.77 7.45 -10.75
N HIS A 66 8.43 7.82 -9.65
CA HIS A 66 9.12 9.08 -9.46
C HIS A 66 10.63 8.87 -9.44
#